data_AF-A0A272EUF0-F1
#
_entry.id   AF-A0A272EUF0-F1
#
_cell.length_a   1.000
_cell.length_b   1.000
_cell.length_c   1.000
_cell.angle_alpha   90.00
_cell.angle_beta   90.00
_cell.angle_gamma   90.00
#
_symmetry.space_group_name_H-M   'P 1'
#
loop_
_entity.id
_entity.type
_entity.pdbx_description
1 polymer ?
#
loop_
_entity_poly.entity_id
_entity_poly.type
_entity_poly.pdbx_seq_one_letter_code
_entity_poly.pdbx_strand_id
1 'polypeptide(L)'
;MRLFRVLALFFACGLLLACAHQGEPPRNAAPQPLRSAGYLPAMQYPVQPVRERWSRGEDSIDVLLLRPLSEQPAGLIVFLGGLGDAVDSPLPLLQKWAEAGHAVLSIQAARHGPAVLAGSRAREGDFRPLAIEAYANPSLQWRLDTLAWVMHELRSRQREKDPLAGLDLEQVMLVGFDLGAQTVQAALGEHFTDVTLPTFPLVWRAAIILSPYAGYGGESFNQRYVDMQGPMLLVTSAEDVDRFDYAFNARLREMPFRHMPGKDKLSLNLAYASHAVIGGGSAQSGPARAEFSGGAPSRSGGGGGRGGAEGGGRGGPGGGMGGSGGMGGPGGGASGGGPQGGAGPGGSNSAGQPQMGVDSQEDQAKSLQAVSLAFIDQWLQDDDLAREWLARDANRWLAESGRLLRR
;
A
#
# COMPACT_ATOMS: atom_id res chain seq x y z
N MET A 1 60.78 -45.56 11.85
CA MET A 1 60.11 -46.87 11.66
C MET A 1 59.64 -47.39 13.01
N ARG A 2 58.42 -47.94 13.06
CA ARG A 2 57.74 -48.56 14.23
C ARG A 2 57.03 -47.60 15.19
N LEU A 3 55.85 -47.15 14.80
CA LEU A 3 54.64 -47.23 15.65
C LEU A 3 53.34 -47.10 14.82
N PHE A 4 53.33 -47.62 13.59
CA PHE A 4 52.10 -47.89 12.83
C PHE A 4 51.72 -49.34 13.13
N ARG A 5 50.92 -49.60 14.16
CA ARG A 5 50.21 -50.87 14.46
C ARG A 5 49.60 -50.89 15.87
N VAL A 6 48.85 -49.88 16.27
CA VAL A 6 47.96 -50.01 17.43
C VAL A 6 46.69 -49.21 17.16
N LEU A 7 45.56 -49.90 17.22
CA LEU A 7 44.19 -49.37 17.26
C LEU A 7 43.54 -48.93 15.94
N ALA A 8 43.72 -49.73 14.89
CA ALA A 8 42.62 -50.05 13.98
C ALA A 8 41.58 -50.93 14.74
N LEU A 9 40.82 -50.34 15.67
CA LEU A 9 39.72 -51.04 16.36
C LEU A 9 38.71 -50.10 17.07
N PHE A 10 38.53 -48.87 16.56
CA PHE A 10 37.47 -47.95 17.03
C PHE A 10 36.60 -47.38 15.90
N PHE A 11 36.71 -47.93 14.68
CA PHE A 11 36.01 -47.44 13.49
C PHE A 11 34.89 -48.39 12.99
N ALA A 12 34.41 -49.31 13.83
CA ALA A 12 33.52 -50.39 13.39
C ALA A 12 32.29 -50.69 14.29
N CYS A 13 31.86 -49.77 15.16
CA CYS A 13 30.64 -49.97 15.98
C CYS A 13 29.70 -48.74 16.04
N GLY A 14 29.75 -47.84 15.05
CA GLY A 14 28.87 -46.65 14.98
C GLY A 14 27.94 -46.63 13.76
N LEU A 15 27.75 -47.75 13.06
CA LEU A 15 27.09 -47.80 11.74
C LEU A 15 25.82 -48.67 11.68
N LEU A 16 25.17 -48.97 12.82
CA LEU A 16 23.96 -49.81 12.84
C LEU A 16 22.85 -49.30 13.77
N LEU A 17 22.50 -48.02 13.71
CA LEU A 17 21.27 -47.49 14.35
C LEU A 17 20.62 -46.35 13.53
N ALA A 18 20.58 -46.49 12.21
CA ALA A 18 19.94 -45.51 11.34
C ALA A 18 19.11 -46.18 10.23
N CYS A 19 18.17 -47.06 10.60
CA CYS A 19 17.15 -47.60 9.69
C CYS A 19 15.92 -48.09 10.49
N ALA A 20 15.06 -47.18 10.96
CA ALA A 20 13.67 -47.51 11.34
C ALA A 20 12.82 -46.25 11.58
N HIS A 21 12.65 -45.42 10.55
CA HIS A 21 11.46 -44.56 10.46
C HIS A 21 11.12 -44.33 8.99
N GLN A 22 10.42 -45.30 8.41
CA GLN A 22 9.75 -45.12 7.12
C GLN A 22 8.44 -44.39 7.40
N GLY A 23 8.48 -43.06 7.38
CA GLY A 23 7.28 -42.27 7.14
C GLY A 23 6.88 -42.47 5.68
N GLU A 24 5.61 -42.81 5.44
CA GLU A 24 5.06 -42.90 4.10
C GLU A 24 5.33 -41.59 3.34
N PRO A 25 5.83 -41.64 2.09
CA PRO A 25 5.95 -40.43 1.29
C PRO A 25 4.54 -39.88 1.04
N PRO A 26 4.30 -38.57 1.22
CA PRO A 26 3.00 -37.99 0.90
C PRO A 26 2.69 -38.27 -0.57
N ARG A 27 1.58 -38.98 -0.78
CA ARG A 27 0.99 -39.23 -2.10
C ARG A 27 0.72 -37.89 -2.79
N ASN A 28 1.40 -37.68 -3.92
CA ASN A 28 1.07 -36.73 -4.97
C ASN A 28 0.86 -35.27 -4.53
N ALA A 29 1.93 -34.61 -4.08
CA ALA A 29 2.11 -33.21 -4.45
C ALA A 29 2.83 -33.20 -5.79
N ALA A 30 2.14 -32.82 -6.87
CA ALA A 30 2.82 -32.48 -8.11
C ALA A 30 3.89 -31.42 -7.78
N PRO A 31 5.12 -31.51 -8.31
CA PRO A 31 6.11 -30.46 -8.13
C PRO A 31 5.49 -29.17 -8.66
N GLN A 32 5.16 -28.24 -7.76
CA GLN A 32 4.88 -26.88 -8.19
C GLN A 32 6.13 -26.43 -8.94
N PRO A 33 6.03 -25.97 -10.19
CA PRO A 33 7.18 -25.39 -10.85
C PRO A 33 7.66 -24.26 -9.95
N LEU A 34 8.91 -24.33 -9.49
CA LEU A 34 9.56 -23.17 -8.87
C LEU A 34 9.32 -22.01 -9.83
N ARG A 35 8.47 -21.05 -9.43
CA ARG A 35 8.40 -19.78 -10.13
C ARG A 35 9.84 -19.28 -10.18
N SER A 36 10.36 -19.07 -11.38
CA SER A 36 11.64 -18.37 -11.55
C SER A 36 11.57 -17.06 -10.75
N ALA A 37 12.71 -16.57 -10.27
CA ALA A 37 12.81 -15.47 -9.29
C ALA A 37 12.25 -14.10 -9.74
N GLY A 38 11.47 -14.04 -10.83
CA GLY A 38 11.01 -12.80 -11.45
C GLY A 38 12.13 -12.11 -12.20
N TYR A 39 11.90 -10.84 -12.53
CA TYR A 39 12.96 -9.95 -12.96
C TYR A 39 13.90 -9.68 -11.78
N LEU A 40 15.21 -9.78 -12.02
CA LEU A 40 16.25 -9.49 -11.04
C LEU A 40 17.23 -8.49 -11.66
N PRO A 41 17.75 -7.53 -10.88
CA PRO A 41 18.74 -6.59 -11.38
C PRO A 41 20.06 -7.31 -11.64
N ALA A 42 20.87 -6.76 -12.55
CA ALA A 42 22.18 -7.31 -12.88
C ALA A 42 23.14 -7.34 -11.68
N MET A 43 23.03 -6.34 -10.79
CA MET A 43 23.89 -6.17 -9.61
C MET A 43 23.05 -5.79 -8.39
N GLN A 44 23.58 -6.05 -7.20
CA GLN A 44 23.03 -5.56 -5.94
C GLN A 44 24.07 -4.74 -5.19
N TYR A 45 23.66 -3.59 -4.68
CA TYR A 45 24.51 -2.63 -3.99
C TYR A 45 24.09 -2.49 -2.53
N PRO A 46 25.05 -2.34 -1.60
CA PRO A 46 24.74 -1.83 -0.27
C PRO A 46 24.11 -0.44 -0.37
N VAL A 47 23.19 -0.13 0.53
CA VAL A 47 22.45 1.14 0.52
C VAL A 47 22.82 1.97 1.74
N GLN A 48 23.09 3.25 1.52
CA GLN A 48 23.32 4.24 2.55
C GLN A 48 22.09 5.17 2.68
N PRO A 49 21.41 5.21 3.84
CA PRO A 49 20.33 6.16 4.07
C PRO A 49 20.87 7.52 4.52
N VAL A 50 20.29 8.59 3.98
CA VAL A 50 20.48 9.97 4.41
C VAL A 50 19.11 10.54 4.72
N ARG A 51 18.87 10.92 5.98
CA ARG A 51 17.62 11.54 6.41
C ARG A 51 17.86 12.99 6.77
N GLU A 52 17.04 13.86 6.20
CA GLU A 52 17.06 15.28 6.50
C GLU A 52 15.63 15.82 6.68
N ARG A 53 15.55 17.01 7.26
CA ARG A 53 14.32 17.78 7.36
C ARG A 53 14.60 19.16 6.79
N TRP A 54 13.85 19.55 5.77
CA TRP A 54 14.00 20.84 5.12
C TRP A 54 12.84 21.76 5.50
N SER A 55 13.10 23.06 5.43
CA SER A 55 12.12 24.09 5.74
C SER A 55 11.75 24.87 4.49
N ARG A 56 10.45 25.00 4.23
CA ARG A 56 9.89 25.82 3.16
C ARG A 56 8.93 26.84 3.80
N GLY A 57 9.47 27.99 4.19
CA GLY A 57 8.72 28.94 5.03
C GLY A 57 8.41 28.33 6.40
N GLU A 58 7.13 28.25 6.74
CA GLU A 58 6.65 27.61 7.98
C GLU A 58 6.46 26.09 7.84
N ASP A 59 6.46 25.57 6.60
CA ASP A 59 6.27 24.16 6.34
C ASP A 59 7.58 23.38 6.55
N SER A 60 7.45 22.16 7.07
CA SER A 60 8.55 21.22 7.22
C SER A 60 8.36 20.01 6.31
N ILE A 61 9.42 19.66 5.58
CA ILE A 61 9.47 18.56 4.63
C ILE A 61 10.50 17.55 5.11
N ASP A 62 10.05 16.35 5.47
CA ASP A 62 10.95 15.23 5.76
C ASP A 62 11.42 14.62 4.43
N VAL A 63 12.71 14.34 4.35
CA VAL A 63 13.36 13.78 3.16
C VAL A 63 14.21 12.58 3.56
N LEU A 64 14.07 11.48 2.82
CA LEU A 64 14.92 10.30 2.91
C LEU A 64 15.53 9.99 1.55
N LEU A 65 16.85 10.04 1.46
CA LEU A 65 17.59 9.54 0.32
C LEU A 65 18.16 8.15 0.65
N LEU A 66 17.79 7.14 -0.10
CA LEU A 66 18.45 5.83 -0.12
C LEU A 66 19.41 5.81 -1.29
N ARG A 67 20.71 5.79 -1.00
CA ARG A 67 21.77 5.85 -2.01
C ARG A 67 22.46 4.50 -2.19
N PRO A 68 22.55 3.96 -3.41
CA PRO A 68 23.39 2.80 -3.67
C PRO A 68 24.87 3.19 -3.55
N LEU A 69 25.65 2.36 -2.87
CA LEU A 69 27.10 2.50 -2.81
C LEU A 69 27.70 1.94 -4.10
N SER A 70 27.78 2.80 -5.12
CA SER A 70 28.35 2.51 -6.43
C SER A 70 29.31 3.62 -6.88
N GLU A 71 30.24 3.28 -7.78
CA GLU A 71 31.17 4.24 -8.39
C GLU A 71 30.51 5.11 -9.48
N GLN A 72 29.35 4.70 -9.99
CA GLN A 72 28.62 5.42 -11.04
C GLN A 72 27.56 6.33 -10.42
N PRO A 73 27.28 7.51 -11.01
CA PRO A 73 26.10 8.28 -10.68
C PRO A 73 24.83 7.44 -10.84
N ALA A 74 23.99 7.41 -9.80
CA ALA A 74 22.76 6.64 -9.84
C ALA A 74 21.61 7.50 -10.38
N GLY A 75 20.80 6.91 -11.28
CA GLY A 75 19.51 7.48 -11.66
C GLY A 75 18.61 7.65 -10.44
N LEU A 76 17.76 8.68 -10.47
CA LEU A 76 16.97 9.11 -9.33
C LEU A 76 15.51 8.71 -9.47
N ILE A 77 14.99 8.02 -8.46
CA ILE A 77 13.57 7.78 -8.24
C ILE A 77 13.09 8.77 -7.17
N VAL A 78 12.15 9.64 -7.52
CA VAL A 78 11.49 10.53 -6.56
C VAL A 78 10.16 9.90 -6.15
N PHE A 79 10.05 9.50 -4.89
CA PHE A 79 8.87 8.83 -4.35
C PHE A 79 8.01 9.79 -3.51
N LEU A 80 6.71 9.82 -3.80
CA LEU A 80 5.68 10.57 -3.08
C LEU A 80 4.67 9.61 -2.45
N GLY A 81 4.64 9.57 -1.12
CA GLY A 81 3.75 8.70 -0.33
C GLY A 81 2.29 9.13 -0.30
N GLY A 82 1.48 8.32 0.37
CA GLY A 82 0.05 8.55 0.61
C GLY A 82 -0.23 9.48 1.78
N LEU A 83 -1.51 9.73 2.04
CA LEU A 83 -1.93 10.54 3.18
C LEU A 83 -1.66 9.80 4.50
N GLY A 84 -0.84 10.40 5.35
CA GLY A 84 -0.48 9.84 6.65
C GLY A 84 0.73 8.92 6.63
N ASP A 85 1.37 8.73 5.48
CA ASP A 85 2.59 7.93 5.38
C ASP A 85 3.78 8.65 6.03
N ALA A 86 4.71 7.85 6.54
CA ALA A 86 6.01 8.34 6.95
C ALA A 86 6.95 8.43 5.73
N VAL A 87 7.99 9.26 5.82
CA VAL A 87 8.97 9.44 4.73
C VAL A 87 9.69 8.13 4.35
N ASP A 88 9.72 7.13 5.23
CA ASP A 88 10.29 5.81 4.99
C ASP A 88 9.25 4.74 4.64
N SER A 89 7.99 5.08 4.37
CA SER A 89 6.97 4.10 3.96
C SER A 89 6.78 4.16 2.44
N PRO A 90 6.93 3.05 1.68
CA PRO A 90 7.25 1.67 2.08
C PRO A 90 8.74 1.30 2.02
N LEU A 91 9.44 1.27 3.16
CA LEU A 91 10.89 1.01 3.20
C LEU A 91 11.33 -0.23 2.42
N PRO A 92 10.67 -1.40 2.51
CA PRO A 92 11.12 -2.59 1.79
C PRO A 92 11.13 -2.43 0.27
N LEU A 93 10.14 -1.74 -0.31
CA LEU A 93 10.07 -1.50 -1.75
C LEU A 93 11.11 -0.46 -2.18
N LEU A 94 11.22 0.66 -1.45
CA LEU A 94 12.21 1.71 -1.73
C LEU A 94 13.64 1.15 -1.64
N GLN A 95 13.91 0.33 -0.63
CA GLN A 95 15.18 -0.35 -0.42
C GLN A 95 15.51 -1.30 -1.57
N LYS A 96 14.52 -2.03 -2.12
CA LYS A 96 14.75 -2.93 -3.27
C LYS A 96 15.18 -2.19 -4.52
N TRP A 97 14.57 -1.04 -4.81
CA TRP A 97 15.02 -0.20 -5.93
C TRP A 97 16.42 0.38 -5.68
N ALA A 98 16.71 0.76 -4.43
CA ALA A 98 18.03 1.24 -4.05
C ALA A 98 19.12 0.17 -4.17
N GLU A 99 18.84 -1.05 -3.72
CA GLU A 99 19.72 -2.20 -3.86
C GLU A 99 20.00 -2.53 -5.32
N ALA A 100 19.07 -2.26 -6.24
CA ALA A 100 19.26 -2.48 -7.67
C ALA A 100 20.15 -1.43 -8.37
N GLY A 101 20.61 -0.40 -7.65
CA GLY A 101 21.53 0.61 -8.18
C GLY A 101 20.89 1.96 -8.49
N HIS A 102 19.66 2.21 -8.04
CA HIS A 102 18.99 3.51 -8.20
C HIS A 102 19.05 4.33 -6.91
N ALA A 103 19.21 5.64 -7.00
CA ALA A 103 18.96 6.49 -5.84
C ALA A 103 17.46 6.66 -5.64
N VAL A 104 16.98 6.61 -4.39
CA VAL A 104 15.55 6.80 -4.08
C VAL A 104 15.40 7.96 -3.11
N LEU A 105 14.75 9.04 -3.55
CA LEU A 105 14.41 10.20 -2.74
C LEU A 105 12.93 10.15 -2.38
N SER A 106 12.62 9.78 -1.15
CA SER A 106 11.27 9.85 -0.61
C SER A 106 11.03 11.20 0.06
N ILE A 107 9.88 11.81 -0.22
CA ILE A 107 9.51 13.15 0.24
C ILE A 107 8.18 13.06 0.97
N GLN A 108 8.15 13.57 2.20
CA GLN A 108 6.91 13.66 2.97
C GLN A 108 6.79 15.01 3.66
N ALA A 109 5.77 15.78 3.30
CA ALA A 109 5.43 17.00 4.02
C ALA A 109 4.81 16.66 5.37
N ALA A 110 5.22 17.37 6.44
CA ALA A 110 4.68 17.17 7.78
C ALA A 110 3.15 17.32 7.81
N ARG A 111 2.60 18.24 7.01
CA ARG A 111 1.16 18.51 6.90
C ARG A 111 0.33 17.37 6.27
N HIS A 112 0.99 16.43 5.59
CA HIS A 112 0.36 15.23 5.01
C HIS A 112 0.91 13.94 5.64
N GLY A 113 1.83 14.05 6.60
CA GLY A 113 2.52 12.92 7.22
C GLY A 113 1.76 12.26 8.37
N PRO A 114 2.41 11.41 9.18
CA PRO A 114 1.74 10.52 10.13
C PRO A 114 0.92 11.26 11.21
N ALA A 115 1.32 12.48 11.56
CA ALA A 115 0.62 13.30 12.54
C ALA A 115 -0.84 13.60 12.15
N VAL A 116 -1.17 13.61 10.85
CA VAL A 116 -2.55 13.84 10.38
C VAL A 116 -3.48 12.72 10.86
N LEU A 117 -3.00 11.47 10.87
CA LEU A 117 -3.76 10.31 11.34
C LEU A 117 -3.82 10.20 12.87
N ALA A 118 -3.07 11.04 13.59
CA ALA A 118 -3.10 11.14 15.04
C ALA A 118 -3.91 12.34 15.56
N GLY A 119 -4.49 13.17 14.68
CA GLY A 119 -5.26 14.37 15.03
C GLY A 119 -6.61 14.09 15.69
N SER A 120 -7.26 15.11 16.24
CA SER A 120 -8.59 14.98 16.89
C SER A 120 -9.64 14.39 15.94
N ARG A 121 -9.68 14.85 14.68
CA ARG A 121 -10.58 14.33 13.64
C ARG A 121 -10.36 12.84 13.36
N ALA A 122 -9.11 12.39 13.32
CA ALA A 122 -8.77 10.97 13.14
C ALA A 122 -9.17 10.13 14.36
N ARG A 123 -9.05 10.69 15.58
CA ARG A 123 -9.50 10.03 16.82
C ARG A 123 -11.02 9.88 16.91
N GLU A 124 -11.77 10.75 16.22
CA GLU A 124 -13.23 10.66 16.11
C GLU A 124 -13.69 9.64 15.05
N GLY A 125 -12.75 9.01 14.32
CA GLY A 125 -13.03 7.97 13.33
C GLY A 125 -13.55 8.49 11.99
N ASP A 126 -13.69 9.81 11.81
CA ASP A 126 -14.14 10.42 10.57
C ASP A 126 -12.96 10.90 9.72
N PHE A 127 -12.44 9.99 8.89
CA PHE A 127 -11.30 10.30 8.00
C PHE A 127 -11.71 10.93 6.67
N ARG A 128 -13.00 10.96 6.34
CA ARG A 128 -13.48 11.45 5.04
C ARG A 128 -13.22 12.96 4.85
N PRO A 129 -13.45 13.84 5.84
CA PRO A 129 -13.09 15.25 5.72
C PRO A 129 -11.59 15.46 5.52
N LEU A 130 -10.75 14.65 6.17
CA LEU A 130 -9.29 14.71 6.00
C LEU A 130 -8.89 14.35 4.57
N ALA A 131 -9.48 13.29 4.02
CA ALA A 131 -9.26 12.90 2.63
C ALA A 131 -9.74 13.99 1.66
N ILE A 132 -10.95 14.54 1.85
CA ILE A 132 -11.47 15.64 1.02
C ILE A 132 -10.49 16.82 0.99
N GLU A 133 -10.01 17.25 2.16
CA GLU A 133 -9.06 18.37 2.27
C GLU A 133 -7.73 18.05 1.58
N ALA A 134 -7.18 16.85 1.80
CA ALA A 134 -5.91 16.44 1.22
C ALA A 134 -5.95 16.31 -0.32
N TYR A 135 -7.05 15.78 -0.85
CA TYR A 135 -7.26 15.57 -2.29
C TYR A 135 -7.81 16.80 -3.04
N ALA A 136 -8.13 17.88 -2.33
CA ALA A 136 -8.62 19.11 -2.95
C ALA A 136 -7.55 19.81 -3.79
N ASN A 137 -7.99 20.54 -4.82
CA ASN A 137 -7.11 21.22 -5.78
C ASN A 137 -6.12 22.20 -5.12
N PRO A 138 -6.48 23.00 -4.09
CA PRO A 138 -5.49 23.82 -3.38
C PRO A 138 -4.38 22.99 -2.69
N SER A 139 -4.72 21.83 -2.15
CA SER A 139 -3.75 20.91 -1.55
C SER A 139 -2.86 20.26 -2.62
N LEU A 140 -3.43 19.94 -3.80
CA LEU A 140 -2.67 19.48 -4.96
C LEU A 140 -1.69 20.56 -5.47
N GLN A 141 -2.14 21.81 -5.64
CA GLN A 141 -1.28 22.94 -6.02
C GLN A 141 -0.10 23.08 -5.06
N TRP A 142 -0.37 23.08 -3.75
CA TRP A 142 0.70 23.19 -2.76
C TRP A 142 1.71 22.04 -2.87
N ARG A 143 1.26 20.80 -3.13
CA ARG A 143 2.14 19.64 -3.32
C ARG A 143 2.99 19.75 -4.59
N LEU A 144 2.43 20.27 -5.68
CA LEU A 144 3.18 20.52 -6.92
C LEU A 144 4.27 21.57 -6.70
N ASP A 145 3.94 22.67 -6.02
CA ASP A 145 4.93 23.71 -5.70
C ASP A 145 6.02 23.17 -4.76
N THR A 146 5.65 22.32 -3.79
CA THR A 146 6.61 21.64 -2.90
C THR A 146 7.52 20.72 -3.68
N LEU A 147 6.98 19.92 -4.61
CA LEU A 147 7.78 19.06 -5.49
C LEU A 147 8.78 19.89 -6.30
N ALA A 148 8.33 20.95 -6.96
CA ALA A 148 9.20 21.84 -7.73
C ALA A 148 10.31 22.46 -6.84
N TRP A 149 9.96 22.91 -5.64
CA TRP A 149 10.92 23.44 -4.68
C TRP A 149 11.96 22.40 -4.24
N VAL A 150 11.54 21.18 -3.90
CA VAL A 150 12.44 20.09 -3.52
C VAL A 150 13.40 19.75 -4.67
N MET A 151 12.92 19.71 -5.91
CA MET A 151 13.79 19.49 -7.07
C MET A 151 14.78 20.63 -7.30
N HIS A 152 14.39 21.88 -7.03
CA HIS A 152 15.30 23.02 -7.07
C HIS A 152 16.40 22.89 -6.04
N GLU A 153 16.06 22.50 -4.81
CA GLU A 153 17.07 22.29 -3.77
C GLU A 153 17.98 21.11 -4.07
N LEU A 154 17.44 20.02 -4.61
CA LEU A 154 18.26 18.88 -4.99
C LEU A 154 19.30 19.27 -6.06
N ARG A 155 18.90 20.08 -7.05
CA ARG A 155 19.82 20.61 -8.07
C ARG A 155 20.85 21.57 -7.47
N SER A 156 20.44 22.44 -6.54
CA SER A 156 21.34 23.42 -5.91
C SER A 156 22.45 22.74 -5.08
N ARG A 157 22.15 21.55 -4.53
CA ARG A 157 22.99 20.77 -3.63
C ARG A 157 23.88 19.73 -4.30
N GLN A 158 24.02 19.74 -5.63
CA GLN A 158 24.98 18.86 -6.34
C GLN A 158 26.45 19.29 -6.19
N ARG A 159 26.85 19.85 -5.04
CA ARG A 159 28.21 20.31 -4.75
C ARG A 159 29.03 19.19 -4.10
N GLU A 160 30.34 19.22 -4.32
CA GLU A 160 31.28 18.27 -3.71
C GLU A 160 31.12 18.28 -2.17
N LYS A 161 30.99 17.08 -1.56
CA LYS A 161 30.77 16.83 -0.12
C LYS A 161 29.35 17.03 0.41
N ASP A 162 28.38 17.48 -0.38
CA ASP A 162 26.99 17.43 0.05
C ASP A 162 26.51 15.96 0.12
N PRO A 163 25.85 15.54 1.21
CA PRO A 163 25.29 14.18 1.32
C PRO A 163 24.33 13.80 0.18
N LEU A 164 23.71 14.80 -0.47
CA LEU A 164 22.77 14.62 -1.59
C LEU A 164 23.42 14.76 -2.98
N ALA A 165 24.74 14.93 -3.05
CA ALA A 165 25.46 15.05 -4.32
C ALA A 165 25.81 13.70 -4.95
N GLY A 166 26.07 13.71 -6.26
CA GLY A 166 26.47 12.54 -7.03
C GLY A 166 25.29 11.74 -7.60
N LEU A 167 24.14 12.40 -7.74
CA LEU A 167 22.95 11.85 -8.39
C LEU A 167 22.99 12.19 -9.88
N ASP A 168 22.51 11.28 -10.73
CA ASP A 168 22.23 11.60 -12.12
C ASP A 168 20.85 12.28 -12.22
N LEU A 169 20.85 13.62 -12.24
CA LEU A 169 19.63 14.41 -12.34
C LEU A 169 19.08 14.53 -13.77
N GLU A 170 19.69 13.87 -14.76
CA GLU A 170 19.14 13.70 -16.10
C GLU A 170 18.32 12.40 -16.22
N GLN A 171 18.53 11.47 -15.28
CA GLN A 171 17.84 10.18 -15.20
C GLN A 171 16.84 10.16 -14.03
N VAL A 172 15.76 10.93 -14.16
CA VAL A 172 14.77 11.08 -13.06
C VAL A 172 13.44 10.40 -13.39
N MET A 173 12.96 9.56 -12.47
CA MET A 173 11.62 8.95 -12.49
C MET A 173 10.77 9.49 -11.34
N LEU A 174 9.49 9.76 -11.61
CA LEU A 174 8.50 10.05 -10.56
C LEU A 174 7.76 8.78 -10.15
N VAL A 175 7.56 8.58 -8.85
CA VAL A 175 6.73 7.51 -8.32
C VAL A 175 5.77 8.09 -7.28
N GLY A 176 4.48 7.77 -7.41
CA GLY A 176 3.45 8.28 -6.50
C GLY A 176 2.53 7.17 -6.03
N PHE A 177 2.19 7.17 -4.75
CA PHE A 177 1.18 6.30 -4.16
C PHE A 177 0.02 7.11 -3.58
N ASP A 178 -1.22 6.69 -3.87
CA ASP A 178 -2.45 7.25 -3.28
C ASP A 178 -2.51 8.79 -3.42
N LEU A 179 -2.30 9.54 -2.34
CA LEU A 179 -2.20 11.00 -2.40
C LEU A 179 -1.08 11.42 -3.37
N GLY A 180 0.13 10.89 -3.21
CA GLY A 180 1.26 11.13 -4.10
C GLY A 180 1.01 10.74 -5.55
N ALA A 181 0.15 9.75 -5.82
CA ALA A 181 -0.26 9.38 -7.18
C ALA A 181 -1.00 10.53 -7.88
N GLN A 182 -1.88 11.25 -7.18
CA GLN A 182 -2.52 12.45 -7.73
C GLN A 182 -1.50 13.54 -8.08
N THR A 183 -0.47 13.73 -7.24
CA THR A 183 0.61 14.69 -7.53
C THR A 183 1.38 14.31 -8.77
N VAL A 184 1.78 13.04 -8.90
CA VAL A 184 2.51 12.54 -10.07
C VAL A 184 1.67 12.66 -11.34
N GLN A 185 0.39 12.29 -11.30
CA GLN A 185 -0.47 12.43 -12.47
C GLN A 185 -0.58 13.88 -12.94
N ALA A 186 -0.79 14.83 -12.02
CA ALA A 186 -0.80 16.24 -12.35
C ALA A 186 0.55 16.69 -12.95
N ALA A 187 1.68 16.31 -12.34
CA ALA A 187 3.02 16.64 -12.83
C ALA A 187 3.31 16.07 -14.24
N LEU A 188 2.58 15.04 -14.65
CA LEU A 188 2.68 14.43 -15.99
C LEU A 188 1.68 14.99 -17.00
N GLY A 189 0.83 15.96 -16.62
CA GLY A 189 -0.12 16.61 -17.52
C GLY A 189 -1.58 16.21 -17.33
N GLU A 190 -1.95 15.54 -16.24
CA GLU A 190 -3.37 15.40 -15.90
C GLU A 190 -3.97 16.76 -15.55
N HIS A 191 -5.14 17.07 -16.12
CA HIS A 191 -5.82 18.33 -15.87
C HIS A 191 -6.61 18.30 -14.57
N PHE A 192 -6.47 19.38 -13.81
CA PHE A 192 -7.27 19.67 -12.64
C PHE A 192 -7.70 21.13 -12.70
N THR A 193 -8.98 21.39 -12.43
CA THR A 193 -9.53 22.76 -12.39
C THR A 193 -8.79 23.59 -11.35
N ASP A 194 -8.42 24.83 -11.69
CA ASP A 194 -7.71 25.76 -10.80
C ASP A 194 -6.35 25.25 -10.26
N VAL A 195 -5.72 24.31 -10.97
CA VAL A 195 -4.34 23.88 -10.70
C VAL A 195 -3.45 24.31 -11.85
N THR A 196 -2.35 24.99 -11.51
CA THR A 196 -1.33 25.45 -12.44
C THR A 196 -0.04 24.68 -12.19
N LEU A 197 0.52 24.08 -13.24
CA LEU A 197 1.79 23.39 -13.10
C LEU A 197 2.94 24.37 -12.90
N PRO A 198 3.75 24.20 -11.84
CA PRO A 198 4.98 24.96 -11.71
C PRO A 198 6.01 24.49 -12.75
N THR A 199 7.00 25.33 -13.03
CA THR A 199 8.17 24.91 -13.80
C THR A 199 9.02 23.97 -12.94
N PHE A 200 9.17 22.72 -13.38
CA PHE A 200 10.10 21.80 -12.74
C PHE A 200 11.53 22.01 -13.28
N PRO A 201 12.56 22.01 -12.41
CA PRO A 201 13.94 22.17 -12.86
C PRO A 201 14.51 20.89 -13.50
N LEU A 202 13.86 19.74 -13.31
CA LEU A 202 14.28 18.43 -13.82
C LEU A 202 13.25 17.91 -14.82
N VAL A 203 13.69 17.01 -15.70
CA VAL A 203 12.84 16.36 -16.70
C VAL A 203 12.54 14.93 -16.23
N TRP A 204 11.27 14.55 -16.28
CA TRP A 204 10.83 13.20 -15.95
C TRP A 204 11.02 12.28 -17.15
N ARG A 205 11.80 11.20 -17.00
CA ARG A 205 11.98 10.20 -18.06
C ARG A 205 10.83 9.22 -18.14
N ALA A 206 10.22 8.91 -17.01
CA ALA A 206 9.12 7.98 -16.89
C ALA A 206 8.46 8.15 -15.51
N ALA A 207 7.34 7.46 -15.29
CA ALA A 207 6.70 7.44 -13.98
C ALA A 207 6.04 6.12 -13.62
N ILE A 208 5.92 5.86 -12.31
CA ILE A 208 5.10 4.79 -11.75
C ILE A 208 3.99 5.39 -10.90
N ILE A 209 2.76 5.00 -11.16
CA ILE A 209 1.58 5.48 -10.45
C ILE A 209 0.96 4.28 -9.74
N LEU A 210 1.21 4.20 -8.44
CA LEU A 210 0.66 3.18 -7.55
C LEU A 210 -0.68 3.69 -7.05
N SER A 211 -1.75 2.90 -7.19
CA SER A 211 -3.08 3.32 -6.75
C SER A 211 -3.56 4.63 -7.42
N PRO A 212 -3.67 4.68 -8.78
CA PRO A 212 -3.99 5.91 -9.52
C PRO A 212 -5.23 6.66 -9.01
N TYR A 213 -5.13 7.98 -8.96
CA TYR A 213 -6.25 8.84 -8.59
C TYR A 213 -7.23 8.99 -9.78
N ALA A 214 -8.50 8.71 -9.55
CA ALA A 214 -9.52 8.77 -10.59
C ALA A 214 -10.88 9.22 -10.05
N GLY A 215 -10.93 10.43 -9.48
CA GLY A 215 -12.19 11.03 -9.05
C GLY A 215 -13.10 11.50 -10.17
N TYR A 216 -14.39 11.58 -9.86
CA TYR A 216 -15.44 12.05 -10.78
C TYR A 216 -15.57 13.58 -10.86
N GLY A 217 -14.69 14.33 -10.18
CA GLY A 217 -14.73 15.79 -10.20
C GLY A 217 -14.05 16.35 -11.46
N GLY A 218 -14.70 17.31 -12.11
CA GLY A 218 -14.10 18.12 -13.19
C GLY A 218 -14.43 17.63 -14.60
N GLU A 219 -13.45 17.75 -15.49
CA GLU A 219 -13.57 17.41 -16.92
C GLU A 219 -13.81 15.92 -17.18
N SER A 220 -14.26 15.59 -18.39
CA SER A 220 -14.36 14.19 -18.81
C SER A 220 -13.00 13.50 -18.81
N PHE A 221 -12.93 12.19 -18.56
CA PHE A 221 -11.65 11.46 -18.54
C PHE A 221 -10.81 11.66 -19.80
N ASN A 222 -11.42 11.71 -21.00
CA ASN A 222 -10.68 11.94 -22.23
C ASN A 222 -10.01 13.33 -22.29
N GLN A 223 -10.64 14.36 -21.76
CA GLN A 223 -10.06 15.71 -21.68
C GLN A 223 -9.02 15.77 -20.57
N ARG A 224 -9.34 15.17 -19.43
CA ARG A 224 -8.53 15.20 -18.22
C ARG A 224 -7.16 14.54 -18.41
N TYR A 225 -7.09 13.47 -19.19
CA TYR A 225 -5.87 12.69 -19.40
C TYR A 225 -5.20 12.99 -20.75
N VAL A 226 -5.69 13.96 -21.54
CA VAL A 226 -5.23 14.18 -22.92
C VAL A 226 -3.77 14.61 -23.01
N ASP A 227 -3.28 15.36 -22.03
CA ASP A 227 -1.91 15.87 -22.03
C ASP A 227 -0.95 15.00 -21.20
N MET A 228 -1.46 13.93 -20.58
CA MET A 228 -0.62 12.91 -19.94
C MET A 228 0.20 12.16 -20.97
N GLN A 229 1.51 12.35 -20.92
CA GLN A 229 2.46 11.79 -21.90
C GLN A 229 3.71 11.20 -21.23
N GLY A 230 4.43 10.43 -22.04
CA GLY A 230 5.66 9.76 -21.64
C GLY A 230 5.44 8.34 -21.12
N PRO A 231 6.53 7.63 -20.83
CA PRO A 231 6.45 6.25 -20.39
C PRO A 231 5.90 6.13 -18.97
N MET A 232 4.92 5.25 -18.78
CA MET A 232 4.23 5.12 -17.50
C MET A 232 3.89 3.67 -17.15
N LEU A 233 4.02 3.32 -15.87
CA LEU A 233 3.48 2.11 -15.28
C LEU A 233 2.38 2.48 -14.27
N LEU A 234 1.15 2.08 -14.53
CA LEU A 234 0.04 2.23 -13.59
C LEU A 234 -0.20 0.90 -12.86
N VAL A 235 -0.34 0.93 -11.54
CA VAL A 235 -0.52 -0.28 -10.73
C VAL A 235 -1.81 -0.18 -9.93
N THR A 236 -2.68 -1.17 -10.08
CA THR A 236 -3.90 -1.30 -9.26
C THR A 236 -4.33 -2.77 -9.13
N SER A 237 -5.46 -3.01 -8.49
CA SER A 237 -6.04 -4.33 -8.22
C SER A 237 -7.55 -4.22 -8.08
N ALA A 238 -8.28 -5.32 -8.29
CA ALA A 238 -9.71 -5.37 -7.97
C ALA A 238 -10.01 -5.14 -6.47
N GLU A 239 -9.05 -5.41 -5.60
CA GLU A 239 -9.11 -5.20 -4.15
C GLU A 239 -8.49 -3.88 -3.69
N ASP A 240 -8.13 -3.01 -4.64
CA ASP A 240 -7.56 -1.70 -4.39
C ASP A 240 -8.65 -0.70 -3.94
N VAL A 241 -9.02 -0.81 -2.67
CA VAL A 241 -10.00 0.04 -2.00
C VAL A 241 -9.29 0.79 -0.87
N ASP A 242 -9.39 2.12 -0.89
CA ASP A 242 -8.73 2.95 0.13
C ASP A 242 -9.40 2.82 1.51
N ARG A 243 -8.63 3.17 2.54
CA ARG A 243 -9.07 3.15 3.94
C ARG A 243 -10.03 4.30 4.32
N PHE A 244 -10.21 5.27 3.42
CA PHE A 244 -10.94 6.50 3.67
C PHE A 244 -12.39 6.43 3.18
N ASP A 245 -12.78 5.31 2.56
CA ASP A 245 -14.06 5.10 1.88
C ASP A 245 -14.37 6.27 0.93
N TYR A 246 -13.31 6.83 0.32
CA TYR A 246 -13.39 8.04 -0.47
C TYR A 246 -13.69 7.70 -1.93
N ALA A 247 -14.89 7.18 -2.20
CA ALA A 247 -15.53 7.04 -3.52
C ALA A 247 -14.71 6.49 -4.72
N PHE A 248 -13.50 5.97 -4.52
CA PHE A 248 -12.66 5.38 -5.56
C PHE A 248 -12.80 3.87 -5.53
N ASN A 249 -13.74 3.34 -6.30
CA ASN A 249 -13.74 1.91 -6.54
C ASN A 249 -12.55 1.53 -7.44
N ALA A 250 -12.04 0.31 -7.27
CA ALA A 250 -10.91 -0.23 -8.03
C ALA A 250 -10.99 -0.02 -9.55
N ARG A 251 -12.19 -0.07 -10.14
CA ARG A 251 -12.37 0.11 -11.59
C ARG A 251 -12.03 1.51 -12.07
N LEU A 252 -12.22 2.52 -11.23
CA LEU A 252 -11.88 3.90 -11.60
C LEU A 252 -10.38 4.10 -11.70
N ARG A 253 -9.59 3.36 -10.93
CA ARG A 253 -8.12 3.47 -10.94
C ARG A 253 -7.51 3.03 -12.28
N GLU A 254 -8.27 2.34 -13.11
CA GLU A 254 -7.90 2.02 -14.50
C GLU A 254 -8.19 3.14 -15.50
N MET A 255 -8.95 4.18 -15.13
CA MET A 255 -9.38 5.23 -16.06
C MET A 255 -8.20 5.98 -16.68
N PRO A 256 -7.14 6.37 -15.94
CA PRO A 256 -5.97 6.98 -16.57
C PRO A 256 -5.40 6.10 -17.69
N PHE A 257 -5.17 4.80 -17.45
CA PHE A 257 -4.65 3.88 -18.48
C PHE A 257 -5.58 3.75 -19.70
N ARG A 258 -6.90 3.74 -19.47
CA ARG A 258 -7.91 3.58 -20.53
C ARG A 258 -8.05 4.81 -21.41
N HIS A 259 -7.82 6.01 -20.86
CA HIS A 259 -8.17 7.28 -21.49
C HIS A 259 -6.96 8.16 -21.86
N MET A 260 -5.80 8.01 -21.20
CA MET A 260 -4.58 8.71 -21.61
C MET A 260 -4.16 8.32 -23.03
N PRO A 261 -3.54 9.21 -23.82
CA PRO A 261 -2.98 8.87 -25.12
C PRO A 261 -1.64 8.12 -25.00
N GLY A 262 -0.98 7.83 -26.12
CA GLY A 262 0.37 7.26 -26.14
C GLY A 262 0.45 5.72 -26.14
N LYS A 263 1.63 5.23 -26.54
CA LYS A 263 1.97 3.80 -26.77
C LYS A 263 3.00 3.21 -25.78
N ASP A 264 3.50 4.04 -24.87
CA ASP A 264 4.55 3.66 -23.90
C ASP A 264 3.98 3.52 -22.49
N LYS A 265 2.74 3.05 -22.38
CA LYS A 265 2.06 2.85 -21.10
C LYS A 265 1.81 1.38 -20.81
N LEU A 266 2.07 1.02 -19.56
CA LEU A 266 1.82 -0.28 -18.99
C LEU A 266 0.80 -0.16 -17.86
N SER A 267 -0.05 -1.15 -17.70
CA SER A 267 -0.93 -1.28 -16.54
C SER A 267 -0.73 -2.65 -15.91
N LEU A 268 -0.19 -2.67 -14.70
CA LEU A 268 -0.10 -3.86 -13.87
C LEU A 268 -1.38 -3.96 -13.04
N ASN A 269 -2.25 -4.88 -13.42
CA ASN A 269 -3.44 -5.24 -12.66
C ASN A 269 -3.10 -6.47 -11.82
N LEU A 270 -2.81 -6.23 -10.55
CA LEU A 270 -2.62 -7.26 -9.54
C LEU A 270 -3.96 -7.95 -9.25
N ALA A 271 -3.93 -9.25 -9.00
CA ALA A 271 -5.15 -10.04 -8.88
C ALA A 271 -5.90 -9.72 -7.57
N TYR A 272 -5.16 -9.62 -6.47
CA TYR A 272 -5.72 -9.54 -5.12
C TYR A 272 -4.99 -8.55 -4.22
N ALA A 273 -4.23 -7.61 -4.79
CA ALA A 273 -3.47 -6.68 -3.95
C ALA A 273 -4.41 -5.72 -3.24
N SER A 274 -4.32 -5.68 -1.91
CA SER A 274 -4.95 -4.62 -1.14
C SER A 274 -4.29 -3.27 -1.43
N HIS A 275 -4.99 -2.18 -1.12
CA HIS A 275 -4.44 -0.84 -1.25
C HIS A 275 -3.11 -0.65 -0.49
N ALA A 276 -2.99 -1.24 0.70
CA ALA A 276 -1.76 -1.21 1.49
C ALA A 276 -0.59 -1.95 0.81
N VAL A 277 -0.86 -3.09 0.17
CA VAL A 277 0.16 -3.86 -0.56
C VAL A 277 0.61 -3.15 -1.83
N ILE A 278 -0.30 -2.47 -2.54
CA ILE A 278 0.05 -1.60 -3.67
C ILE A 278 0.94 -0.44 -3.21
N GLY A 279 0.69 0.09 -2.02
CA GLY A 279 1.56 1.07 -1.37
C GLY A 279 2.86 0.50 -0.82
N GLY A 280 3.20 -0.77 -1.10
CA GLY A 280 4.42 -1.45 -0.65
C GLY A 280 4.43 -1.85 0.83
N GLY A 281 3.30 -1.72 1.53
CA GLY A 281 3.11 -2.20 2.90
C GLY A 281 3.07 -3.72 3.02
N SER A 282 3.22 -4.22 4.24
CA SER A 282 3.16 -5.67 4.51
C SER A 282 1.72 -6.19 4.52
N ALA A 283 1.51 -7.44 4.10
CA ALA A 283 0.21 -8.14 4.14
C ALA A 283 -0.45 -8.18 5.54
N GLN A 284 0.34 -7.96 6.61
CA GLN A 284 -0.14 -7.93 8.00
C GLN A 284 -0.74 -6.58 8.40
N SER A 285 -0.57 -5.55 7.58
CA SER A 285 -1.19 -4.23 7.74
C SER A 285 -2.60 -4.22 7.13
N GLY A 286 -3.39 -5.26 7.38
CA GLY A 286 -4.81 -5.29 7.06
C GLY A 286 -5.57 -4.25 7.89
N PRO A 287 -6.81 -3.87 7.49
CA PRO A 287 -7.59 -2.93 8.27
C PRO A 287 -7.75 -3.47 9.68
N ALA A 288 -7.51 -2.63 10.69
CA ALA A 288 -7.91 -2.91 12.07
C ALA A 288 -9.44 -3.03 12.12
N ARG A 289 -9.99 -4.17 11.69
CA ARG A 289 -11.39 -4.55 11.78
C ARG A 289 -11.66 -5.41 13.02
N ALA A 290 -10.75 -5.35 13.99
CA ALA A 290 -10.95 -5.70 15.39
C ALA A 290 -10.52 -4.45 16.15
N GLU A 291 -11.40 -3.53 16.51
CA GLU A 291 -12.14 -3.53 17.79
C GLU A 291 -13.27 -2.48 17.75
N PHE A 292 -14.16 -2.52 16.75
CA PHE A 292 -15.40 -1.73 16.78
C PHE A 292 -16.62 -2.63 16.54
N SER A 293 -16.71 -3.71 17.32
CA SER A 293 -18.01 -4.29 17.64
C SER A 293 -18.72 -3.32 18.57
N GLY A 294 -19.66 -2.56 17.99
CA GLY A 294 -20.54 -1.67 18.72
C GLY A 294 -21.21 -2.40 19.89
N GLY A 295 -20.90 -1.95 21.10
CA GLY A 295 -21.70 -2.22 22.27
C GLY A 295 -23.02 -1.48 22.12
N ALA A 296 -24.05 -2.17 21.61
CA ALA A 296 -25.42 -1.73 21.79
C ALA A 296 -25.67 -1.52 23.30
N PRO A 297 -26.32 -0.42 23.73
CA PRO A 297 -26.63 -0.25 25.14
C PRO A 297 -27.61 -1.33 25.56
N SER A 298 -27.13 -2.28 26.35
CA SER A 298 -27.97 -3.27 27.03
C SER A 298 -28.97 -2.52 27.91
N ARG A 299 -30.24 -2.56 27.52
CA ARG A 299 -31.36 -2.26 28.40
C ARG A 299 -31.47 -3.38 29.42
N SER A 300 -30.72 -3.27 30.52
CA SER A 300 -31.01 -4.04 31.73
C SER A 300 -31.82 -3.17 32.68
N GLY A 301 -33.12 -3.45 32.78
CA GLY A 301 -33.93 -2.98 33.89
C GLY A 301 -33.65 -3.79 35.16
N GLY A 302 -33.75 -3.10 36.30
CA GLY A 302 -34.27 -3.69 37.54
C GLY A 302 -33.29 -3.99 38.68
N GLY A 303 -33.48 -3.28 39.80
CA GLY A 303 -33.00 -3.61 41.15
C GLY A 303 -31.71 -2.88 41.53
N GLY A 304 -31.62 -2.01 42.53
CA GLY A 304 -32.40 -1.74 43.73
C GLY A 304 -31.39 -1.49 44.85
N GLY A 305 -31.35 -0.30 45.46
CA GLY A 305 -30.33 -0.03 46.48
C GLY A 305 -30.26 1.41 47.00
N ARG A 306 -31.18 1.70 47.93
CA ARG A 306 -31.22 2.73 48.98
C ARG A 306 -29.98 3.61 49.27
N GLY A 307 -30.29 4.89 49.54
CA GLY A 307 -29.54 5.85 50.38
C GLY A 307 -29.17 7.11 49.61
N GLY A 308 -29.57 8.34 49.93
CA GLY A 308 -30.26 8.94 51.07
C GLY A 308 -29.76 10.39 51.20
N ALA A 309 -30.68 11.36 51.35
CA ALA A 309 -30.46 12.78 51.74
C ALA A 309 -29.62 13.65 50.77
N GLU A 310 -29.84 14.93 50.48
CA GLU A 310 -30.69 16.08 50.85
C GLU A 310 -30.44 17.08 49.66
N GLY A 311 -31.31 17.94 49.14
CA GLY A 311 -32.24 18.86 49.75
C GLY A 311 -32.45 20.06 48.79
N GLY A 312 -33.71 20.52 48.68
CA GLY A 312 -34.12 21.85 48.18
C GLY A 312 -34.01 22.13 46.67
N GLY A 313 -35.00 22.62 45.94
CA GLY A 313 -36.32 23.13 46.27
C GLY A 313 -36.75 24.17 45.21
N ARG A 314 -38.05 24.14 44.87
CA ARG A 314 -38.92 25.19 44.30
C ARG A 314 -38.92 25.42 42.77
N GLY A 315 -40.13 25.23 42.20
CA GLY A 315 -40.63 26.02 41.06
C GLY A 315 -41.50 25.24 40.06
N GLY A 316 -42.80 25.06 40.31
CA GLY A 316 -43.80 24.80 39.26
C GLY A 316 -44.35 26.13 38.69
N PRO A 317 -45.51 26.16 37.98
CA PRO A 317 -46.29 25.08 37.38
C PRO A 317 -46.67 25.33 35.89
N GLY A 318 -47.24 24.34 35.19
CA GLY A 318 -47.98 24.64 33.95
C GLY A 318 -48.37 23.46 33.04
N GLY A 319 -49.55 22.87 33.30
CA GLY A 319 -50.61 22.69 32.30
C GLY A 319 -50.59 21.53 31.27
N GLY A 320 -51.71 20.79 31.21
CA GLY A 320 -52.29 20.18 29.99
C GLY A 320 -52.14 18.66 29.87
N MET A 321 -53.05 17.81 30.37
CA MET A 321 -54.35 17.37 29.80
C MET A 321 -54.31 16.60 28.46
N GLY A 322 -54.86 15.37 28.49
CA GLY A 322 -55.42 14.60 27.36
C GLY A 322 -54.51 13.46 26.87
N GLY A 323 -54.93 12.21 26.73
CA GLY A 323 -56.25 11.60 26.82
C GLY A 323 -56.12 10.10 26.54
N SER A 324 -57.04 9.35 27.12
CA SER A 324 -57.18 7.89 27.18
C SER A 324 -57.86 7.25 25.97
N GLY A 325 -57.61 5.93 25.78
CA GLY A 325 -58.48 4.99 25.04
C GLY A 325 -57.74 4.25 23.92
N GLY A 326 -57.62 2.92 23.86
CA GLY A 326 -58.33 1.82 24.52
C GLY A 326 -59.26 1.10 23.54
N MET A 327 -59.10 -0.24 23.43
CA MET A 327 -59.87 -1.25 22.65
C MET A 327 -59.44 -1.46 21.18
N GLY A 328 -59.28 -2.67 20.63
CA GLY A 328 -59.45 -4.04 21.15
C GLY A 328 -59.63 -5.06 20.00
N GLY A 329 -58.73 -6.06 19.94
CA GLY A 329 -58.89 -7.46 19.44
C GLY A 329 -59.29 -7.76 17.98
N PRO A 330 -59.41 -9.05 17.58
CA PRO A 330 -58.76 -10.27 18.11
C PRO A 330 -58.30 -11.31 17.03
N GLY A 331 -57.57 -12.34 17.49
CA GLY A 331 -57.48 -13.68 16.86
C GLY A 331 -56.22 -13.97 16.02
N GLY A 332 -55.53 -15.11 16.14
CA GLY A 332 -55.70 -16.30 16.98
C GLY A 332 -54.72 -17.42 16.58
N GLY A 333 -54.39 -18.32 17.53
CA GLY A 333 -53.86 -19.72 17.43
C GLY A 333 -52.56 -19.98 16.62
N ALA A 334 -51.71 -20.97 16.89
CA ALA A 334 -51.71 -22.16 17.75
C ALA A 334 -50.23 -22.51 18.06
N SER A 335 -49.80 -22.85 19.28
CA SER A 335 -49.85 -24.16 19.96
C SER A 335 -49.06 -25.29 19.30
N GLY A 336 -48.00 -25.75 19.99
CA GLY A 336 -47.23 -26.99 19.77
C GLY A 336 -45.76 -26.74 20.11
N GLY A 337 -45.15 -27.19 21.22
CA GLY A 337 -45.20 -28.51 21.84
C GLY A 337 -43.84 -29.18 21.59
N GLY A 338 -42.98 -29.30 22.63
CA GLY A 338 -41.61 -29.85 22.56
C GLY A 338 -41.54 -31.36 22.20
N PRO A 339 -40.39 -32.09 22.34
CA PRO A 339 -39.50 -32.02 23.52
C PRO A 339 -37.97 -32.25 23.28
N GLN A 340 -37.20 -32.00 24.34
CA GLN A 340 -36.00 -32.69 24.86
C GLN A 340 -34.94 -33.32 23.93
N GLY A 341 -33.67 -32.96 24.23
CA GLY A 341 -32.64 -33.96 24.57
C GLY A 341 -31.68 -34.36 23.45
N GLY A 342 -30.42 -33.95 23.56
CA GLY A 342 -29.35 -34.44 22.69
C GLY A 342 -27.99 -33.83 23.03
N ALA A 343 -27.35 -34.34 24.06
CA ALA A 343 -25.91 -34.17 24.27
C ALA A 343 -25.16 -35.02 23.24
N GLY A 344 -24.22 -34.41 22.50
CA GLY A 344 -23.33 -35.09 21.57
C GLY A 344 -22.07 -34.24 21.32
N PRO A 345 -20.84 -34.78 21.50
CA PRO A 345 -19.61 -34.03 21.38
C PRO A 345 -19.21 -33.95 19.91
N GLY A 346 -19.46 -32.80 19.27
CA GLY A 346 -19.07 -32.54 17.89
C GLY A 346 -17.79 -31.73 17.83
N GLY A 347 -16.64 -32.39 17.89
CA GLY A 347 -15.37 -31.80 17.46
C GLY A 347 -15.45 -31.48 15.98
N SER A 348 -15.56 -30.20 15.64
CA SER A 348 -15.37 -29.74 14.26
C SER A 348 -13.88 -29.68 13.99
N ASN A 349 -13.37 -30.73 13.34
CA ASN A 349 -12.13 -30.69 12.57
C ASN A 349 -12.23 -29.55 11.55
N SER A 350 -11.51 -28.45 11.81
CA SER A 350 -11.23 -27.41 10.81
C SER A 350 -10.26 -27.97 9.76
N ALA A 351 -10.78 -28.85 8.91
CA ALA A 351 -10.10 -29.30 7.71
C ALA A 351 -10.33 -28.25 6.61
N GLY A 352 -9.25 -27.56 6.22
CA GLY A 352 -9.08 -27.00 4.89
C GLY A 352 -9.99 -25.84 4.50
N GLN A 353 -9.88 -24.68 5.16
CA GLN A 353 -10.01 -23.43 4.41
C GLN A 353 -8.63 -23.09 3.84
N PRO A 354 -8.48 -22.94 2.52
CA PRO A 354 -7.20 -22.60 1.94
C PRO A 354 -6.78 -21.22 2.46
N GLN A 355 -5.51 -21.13 2.87
CA GLN A 355 -4.83 -19.99 3.46
C GLN A 355 -4.61 -18.87 2.42
N MET A 356 -5.63 -18.56 1.61
CA MET A 356 -5.57 -17.70 0.41
C MET A 356 -5.34 -16.22 0.70
N GLY A 357 -5.19 -15.80 1.96
CA GLY A 357 -5.17 -14.39 2.35
C GLY A 357 -3.78 -13.76 2.51
N VAL A 358 -2.77 -14.52 2.97
CA VAL A 358 -1.44 -13.94 3.29
C VAL A 358 -0.44 -14.26 2.18
N ASP A 359 -0.41 -15.53 1.75
CA ASP A 359 0.46 -15.98 0.67
C ASP A 359 0.15 -15.24 -0.65
N SER A 360 -1.13 -14.90 -0.87
CA SER A 360 -1.55 -14.14 -2.04
C SER A 360 -1.00 -12.70 -2.04
N GLN A 361 -1.07 -11.99 -0.90
CA GLN A 361 -0.60 -10.60 -0.75
C GLN A 361 0.93 -10.50 -0.85
N GLU A 362 1.67 -11.46 -0.30
CA GLU A 362 3.12 -11.50 -0.47
C GLU A 362 3.51 -11.71 -1.94
N ASP A 363 2.82 -12.61 -2.64
CA ASP A 363 3.00 -12.81 -4.08
C ASP A 363 2.63 -11.55 -4.90
N GLN A 364 1.62 -10.79 -4.46
CA GLN A 364 1.32 -9.50 -5.08
C GLN A 364 2.46 -8.49 -4.87
N ALA A 365 3.02 -8.41 -3.67
CA ALA A 365 4.15 -7.53 -3.36
C ALA A 365 5.39 -7.88 -4.20
N LYS A 366 5.71 -9.18 -4.35
CA LYS A 366 6.78 -9.66 -5.24
C LYS A 366 6.52 -9.30 -6.70
N SER A 367 5.26 -9.42 -7.13
CA SER A 367 4.84 -9.04 -8.49
C SER A 367 5.03 -7.55 -8.76
N LEU A 368 4.62 -6.70 -7.81
CA LEU A 368 4.88 -5.27 -7.84
C LEU A 368 6.38 -4.97 -7.88
N GLN A 369 7.17 -5.56 -6.99
CA GLN A 369 8.62 -5.35 -6.93
C GLN A 369 9.30 -5.70 -8.26
N ALA A 370 9.06 -6.90 -8.80
CA ALA A 370 9.71 -7.35 -10.04
C ALA A 370 9.33 -6.49 -11.25
N VAL A 371 8.02 -6.19 -11.43
CA VAL A 371 7.56 -5.42 -12.59
C VAL A 371 7.97 -3.95 -12.49
N SER A 372 7.86 -3.34 -11.30
CA SER A 372 8.32 -1.95 -11.10
C SER A 372 9.81 -1.83 -11.33
N LEU A 373 10.62 -2.78 -10.84
CA LEU A 373 12.06 -2.76 -11.04
C LEU A 373 12.45 -2.92 -12.52
N ALA A 374 11.83 -3.86 -13.24
CA ALA A 374 12.07 -4.00 -14.68
C ALA A 374 11.69 -2.70 -15.44
N PHE A 375 10.62 -2.03 -15.03
CA PHE A 375 10.22 -0.77 -15.64
C PHE A 375 11.21 0.36 -15.33
N ILE A 376 11.73 0.41 -14.11
CA ILE A 376 12.76 1.36 -13.71
C ILE A 376 14.04 1.15 -14.54
N ASP A 377 14.55 -0.08 -14.62
CA ASP A 377 15.78 -0.40 -15.35
C ASP A 377 15.64 -0.10 -16.84
N GLN A 378 14.48 -0.41 -17.44
CA GLN A 378 14.19 -0.08 -18.84
C GLN A 378 14.37 1.44 -19.11
N TRP A 379 13.91 2.31 -18.21
CA TRP A 379 13.83 3.75 -18.50
C TRP A 379 14.97 4.58 -17.92
N LEU A 380 15.55 4.19 -16.79
CA LEU A 380 16.68 4.90 -16.14
C LEU A 380 18.04 4.34 -16.54
N GLN A 381 18.13 3.08 -16.97
CA GLN A 381 19.39 2.46 -17.40
C GLN A 381 19.39 2.07 -18.88
N ASP A 382 18.28 2.26 -19.61
CA ASP A 382 18.09 1.79 -20.99
C ASP A 382 18.33 0.27 -21.13
N ASP A 383 17.92 -0.50 -20.12
CA ASP A 383 18.19 -1.94 -20.06
C ASP A 383 17.30 -2.73 -21.06
N ASP A 384 17.95 -3.33 -22.05
CA ASP A 384 17.31 -4.15 -23.09
C ASP A 384 16.73 -5.47 -22.55
N LEU A 385 17.35 -6.07 -21.54
CA LEU A 385 16.82 -7.28 -20.90
C LEU A 385 15.54 -6.96 -20.13
N ALA A 386 15.50 -5.81 -19.44
CA ALA A 386 14.30 -5.33 -18.75
C ALA A 386 13.16 -5.07 -19.75
N ARG A 387 13.47 -4.40 -20.87
CA ARG A 387 12.54 -4.15 -21.97
C ARG A 387 11.99 -5.45 -22.56
N GLU A 388 12.87 -6.43 -22.84
CA GLU A 388 12.48 -7.72 -23.38
C GLU A 388 11.62 -8.52 -22.38
N TRP A 389 12.04 -8.57 -21.11
CA TRP A 389 11.32 -9.27 -20.06
C TRP A 389 9.91 -8.72 -19.88
N LEU A 390 9.74 -7.39 -19.82
CA LEU A 390 8.43 -6.73 -19.75
C LEU A 390 7.55 -7.06 -20.97
N ALA A 391 8.15 -7.19 -22.15
CA ALA A 391 7.43 -7.44 -23.39
C ALA A 391 7.01 -8.92 -23.56
N ARG A 392 7.84 -9.88 -23.10
CA ARG A 392 7.69 -11.30 -23.45
C ARG A 392 7.40 -12.20 -22.26
N ASP A 393 8.02 -11.93 -21.11
CA ASP A 393 8.09 -12.88 -20.00
C ASP A 393 7.22 -12.48 -18.81
N ALA A 394 7.02 -11.18 -18.58
CA ALA A 394 6.31 -10.65 -17.41
C ALA A 394 4.92 -11.28 -17.22
N ASN A 395 4.08 -11.31 -18.26
CA ASN A 395 2.74 -11.92 -18.15
C ASN A 395 2.77 -13.42 -17.88
N ARG A 396 3.73 -14.15 -18.46
CA ARG A 396 3.89 -15.59 -18.21
C ARG A 396 4.33 -15.84 -16.77
N TRP A 397 5.21 -14.98 -16.24
CA TRP A 397 5.71 -15.07 -14.88
C TRP A 397 4.64 -14.69 -13.84
N LEU A 398 3.91 -13.59 -14.08
CA LEU A 398 2.80 -13.16 -13.23
C LEU A 398 1.76 -14.29 -13.09
N ALA A 399 1.37 -14.92 -14.20
CA ALA A 399 0.37 -16.00 -14.21
C ALA A 399 -0.91 -15.58 -13.46
N GLU A 400 -1.18 -16.19 -12.30
CA GLU A 400 -2.37 -15.90 -11.48
C GLU A 400 -2.20 -14.69 -10.55
N SER A 401 -0.98 -14.18 -10.36
CA SER A 401 -0.75 -13.02 -9.46
C SER A 401 -1.16 -11.69 -10.07
N GLY A 402 -1.34 -11.63 -11.39
CA GLY A 402 -1.77 -10.41 -12.06
C GLY A 402 -1.58 -10.46 -13.57
N ARG A 403 -1.81 -9.32 -14.21
CA ARG A 403 -1.65 -9.14 -15.64
C ARG A 403 -1.03 -7.78 -15.94
N LEU A 404 -0.06 -7.78 -16.85
CA LEU A 404 0.54 -6.58 -17.42
C LEU A 404 -0.11 -6.29 -18.78
N LEU A 405 -0.84 -5.18 -18.85
CA LEU A 405 -1.45 -4.65 -20.07
C LEU A 405 -0.51 -3.64 -20.72
N ARG A 406 -0.52 -3.58 -22.05
CA ARG A 406 0.23 -2.62 -22.86
C ARG A 406 -0.70 -2.02 -23.92
N ARG A 407 -0.47 -0.75 -24.28
CA ARG A 407 -1.12 -0.08 -25.40
C ARG A 407 -0.11 0.72 -26.17
#